data_AF-A0A438VU39-F1
#
_entry.id   AF-A0A438VU39-F1
#
_cell.length_a   1.000
_cell.length_b   1.000
_cell.length_c   1.000
_cell.angle_alpha   90.00
_cell.angle_beta   90.00
_cell.angle_gamma   90.00
#
_symmetry.space_group_name_H-M   'P 1'
#
loop_
_entity.id
_entity.type
_entity.pdbx_description
1 polymer ?
#
loop_
_entity_poly.entity_id
_entity_poly.type
_entity_poly.pdbx_seq_one_letter_code
_entity_poly.pdbx_strand_id
1 'polypeptide(L)'
;QAEESKGSAAKYKIEAQYSIDFDSAEHTSLFIPMPSVVASNVHLQGNHASYKSMLNFGVPYLQVDFLKSAQKKQVHLSYEIASYQLNERLFE
;
A
#
# COMPACT_ATOMS: atom_id res chain seq x y z
N GLN A 1 27.76 5.70 -27.58
CA GLN A 1 26.55 5.60 -26.73
C GLN A 1 26.29 4.13 -26.50
N ALA A 2 26.54 3.62 -25.30
CA ALA A 2 26.19 2.26 -24.94
C ALA A 2 24.71 2.25 -24.53
N GLU A 3 23.91 1.43 -25.20
CA GLU A 3 22.60 1.02 -24.70
C GLU A 3 22.82 0.26 -23.40
N GLU A 4 22.57 0.92 -22.27
CA GLU A 4 22.33 0.23 -21.01
C GLU A 4 21.07 -0.61 -21.20
N SER A 5 21.26 -1.90 -21.48
CA SER A 5 20.26 -2.91 -21.17
C SER A 5 19.88 -2.73 -19.70
N LYS A 6 18.74 -2.07 -19.46
CA LYS A 6 18.05 -2.10 -18.16
C LYS A 6 17.70 -3.55 -17.89
N GLY A 7 18.66 -4.27 -17.30
CA GLY A 7 18.44 -5.62 -16.82
C GLY A 7 17.17 -5.60 -15.98
N SER A 8 16.26 -6.53 -16.28
CA SER A 8 15.00 -6.73 -15.58
C SER A 8 15.22 -6.55 -14.07
N ALA A 9 14.81 -5.39 -13.53
CA ALA A 9 15.00 -5.10 -12.13
C ALA A 9 14.28 -6.19 -11.33
N ALA A 10 14.99 -6.81 -10.38
CA ALA A 10 14.40 -7.85 -9.56
C ALA A 10 13.15 -7.28 -8.86
N LYS A 11 12.01 -7.91 -9.14
CA LYS A 11 10.74 -7.56 -8.53
C LYS A 11 10.40 -8.54 -7.42
N TYR A 12 9.96 -8.04 -6.28
CA TYR A 12 9.52 -8.86 -5.17
C TYR A 12 8.04 -8.64 -4.91
N LYS A 13 7.28 -9.72 -4.76
CA LYS A 13 5.87 -9.66 -4.39
C LYS A 13 5.76 -9.63 -2.88
N ILE A 14 5.02 -8.65 -2.35
CA ILE A 14 4.68 -8.54 -0.94
C ILE A 14 3.18 -8.73 -0.80
N GLU A 15 2.79 -9.59 0.13
CA GLU A 15 1.40 -9.86 0.50
C GLU A 15 1.25 -9.66 2.01
N ALA A 16 0.21 -8.94 2.42
CA ALA A 16 -0.05 -8.66 3.82
C ALA A 16 -1.56 -8.61 4.10
N GLN A 17 -1.98 -9.31 5.16
CA GLN A 17 -3.34 -9.28 5.64
C GLN A 17 -3.44 -8.36 6.85
N TYR A 18 -4.35 -7.39 6.76
CA TYR A 18 -4.67 -6.49 7.86
C TYR A 18 -6.12 -6.68 8.29
N SER A 19 -6.37 -6.60 9.59
CA SER A 19 -7.71 -6.61 10.13
C SER A 19 -7.78 -5.78 11.39
N ILE A 20 -8.87 -5.03 11.55
CA ILE A 20 -9.13 -4.22 12.75
C ILE A 20 -10.54 -4.55 13.24
N ASP A 21 -10.66 -4.69 14.55
CA ASP A 21 -11.93 -4.92 15.23
C ASP A 21 -12.37 -3.63 15.93
N PHE A 22 -13.29 -2.88 15.30
CA PHE A 22 -13.95 -1.72 15.90
C PHE A 22 -15.42 -1.76 15.50
N ASP A 23 -16.26 -2.12 16.46
CA ASP A 23 -17.69 -2.41 16.27
C ASP A 23 -18.55 -1.18 15.93
N SER A 24 -18.04 0.05 16.07
CA SER A 24 -18.93 1.23 16.05
C SER A 24 -18.35 2.54 15.52
N ALA A 25 -17.08 2.59 15.13
CA ALA A 25 -16.48 3.84 14.67
C ALA A 25 -17.06 4.24 13.29
N GLU A 26 -17.64 5.44 13.21
CA GLU A 26 -18.20 6.01 11.97
C GLU A 26 -17.15 6.18 10.88
N HIS A 27 -15.91 6.48 11.29
CA HIS A 27 -14.74 6.57 10.43
C HIS A 27 -13.63 5.72 11.02
N THR A 28 -13.13 4.76 10.24
CA THR A 28 -11.97 3.94 10.62
C THR A 28 -10.99 3.94 9.46
N SER A 29 -9.77 4.37 9.74
CA SER A 29 -8.67 4.36 8.77
C SER A 29 -7.51 3.55 9.35
N LEU A 30 -6.92 2.69 8.52
CA LEU A 30 -5.67 2.01 8.82
C LEU A 30 -4.52 2.72 8.09
N PHE A 31 -3.42 2.94 8.79
CA PHE A 31 -2.19 3.48 8.22
C PHE A 31 -1.19 2.33 8.14
N ILE A 32 -0.95 1.84 6.93
CA ILE A 32 -0.03 0.73 6.68
C ILE A 32 1.33 1.33 6.30
N PRO A 33 2.41 1.09 7.06
CA PRO A 33 3.74 1.51 6.66
C PRO A 33 4.16 0.76 5.40
N MET A 34 4.71 1.49 4.44
CA MET A 34 5.15 0.94 3.16
C MET A 34 6.68 1.06 3.05
N PRO A 35 7.34 0.22 2.25
CA PRO A 35 8.76 0.35 2.00
C PRO A 35 9.04 1.57 1.10
N SER A 36 10.21 2.21 1.28
CA SER A 36 10.64 3.39 0.50
C SER A 36 11.14 3.07 -0.91
N VAL A 37 10.42 2.20 -1.61
CA VAL A 37 10.75 1.71 -2.95
C VAL A 37 9.51 1.75 -3.85
N VAL A 38 9.72 1.82 -5.16
CA VAL A 38 8.61 1.89 -6.12
C VAL A 38 7.73 0.64 -6.00
N ALA A 39 6.45 0.86 -5.67
CA ALA A 39 5.43 -0.18 -5.67
C ALA A 39 4.64 -0.15 -6.98
N SER A 40 4.36 -1.31 -7.53
CA SER A 40 3.51 -1.48 -8.72
C SER A 40 2.53 -2.62 -8.50
N ASN A 41 1.52 -2.74 -9.36
CA ASN A 41 0.49 -3.78 -9.25
C ASN A 41 -0.14 -3.84 -7.84
N VAL A 42 -0.46 -2.67 -7.29
CA VAL A 42 -1.07 -2.55 -5.96
C VAL A 42 -2.52 -3.02 -6.04
N HIS A 43 -2.85 -4.06 -5.28
CA HIS A 43 -4.18 -4.63 -5.18
C HIS A 43 -4.61 -4.62 -3.72
N LEU A 44 -5.81 -4.10 -3.48
CA LEU A 44 -6.44 -4.10 -2.16
C LEU A 44 -7.79 -4.81 -2.26
N GLN A 45 -7.97 -5.87 -1.48
CA GLN A 45 -9.20 -6.66 -1.46
C GLN A 45 -9.78 -6.68 -0.05
N GLY A 46 -11.10 -6.59 0.10
CA GLY A 46 -11.78 -6.55 1.39
C GLY A 46 -12.76 -5.39 1.50
N ASN A 47 -13.30 -5.15 2.69
CA ASN A 47 -14.40 -4.20 2.92
C ASN A 47 -13.91 -2.75 3.16
N HIS A 48 -13.09 -2.26 2.23
CA HIS A 48 -12.60 -0.88 2.21
C HIS A 48 -13.48 0.04 1.34
N ALA A 49 -13.46 1.33 1.64
CA ALA A 49 -14.16 2.37 0.88
C ALA A 49 -13.21 3.05 -0.12
N SER A 50 -12.02 3.39 0.33
CA SER A 50 -10.99 4.08 -0.45
C SER A 50 -9.61 3.80 0.12
N TYR A 51 -8.58 4.07 -0.66
CA TYR A 51 -7.22 4.13 -0.18
C TYR A 51 -6.45 5.24 -0.87
N LYS A 52 -5.40 5.75 -0.23
CA LYS A 52 -4.47 6.72 -0.82
C LYS A 52 -3.05 6.55 -0.28
N SER A 53 -2.08 6.80 -1.13
CA SER A 53 -0.67 6.89 -0.74
C SER A 53 -0.38 8.23 -0.08
N MET A 54 0.42 8.21 0.98
CA MET A 54 0.87 9.40 1.69
C MET A 54 2.35 9.31 2.02
N LEU A 55 3.00 10.46 2.11
CA LEU A 55 4.35 10.60 2.63
C LEU A 55 4.28 11.50 3.86
N ASN A 56 4.63 10.96 5.04
CA ASN A 56 4.63 11.73 6.28
C ASN A 56 6.03 11.67 6.91
N PHE A 57 6.68 12.83 7.08
CA PHE A 57 8.07 12.93 7.54
C PHE A 57 9.06 12.03 6.78
N GLY A 58 8.89 11.89 5.46
CA GLY A 58 9.75 11.05 4.62
C GLY A 58 9.48 9.55 4.72
N VAL A 59 8.49 9.13 5.50
CA VAL A 59 8.07 7.73 5.61
C VAL A 59 6.79 7.53 4.79
N PRO A 60 6.76 6.57 3.86
CA PRO A 60 5.58 6.34 3.04
C PRO A 60 4.57 5.44 3.75
N TYR A 61 3.30 5.79 3.62
CA TYR A 61 2.16 5.06 4.20
C TYR A 61 1.05 4.88 3.18
N LEU A 62 0.33 3.78 3.31
CA LEU A 62 -0.95 3.58 2.67
C LEU A 62 -2.05 3.83 3.71
N GLN A 63 -2.85 4.89 3.51
CA GLN A 63 -4.07 5.08 4.28
C GLN A 63 -5.19 4.29 3.60
N VAL A 64 -5.82 3.39 4.34
CA VAL A 64 -6.99 2.62 3.91
C VAL A 64 -8.18 3.02 4.75
N ASP A 65 -9.19 3.58 4.13
CA ASP A 65 -10.45 3.94 4.78
C ASP A 65 -11.44 2.80 4.61
N PHE A 66 -12.11 2.41 5.70
CA PHE A 66 -13.07 1.32 5.71
C PHE A 66 -14.50 1.82 5.55
N LEU A 67 -15.34 0.96 4.94
CA LEU A 67 -16.78 1.18 4.95
C LEU A 67 -17.32 1.07 6.39
N LYS A 68 -18.34 1.86 6.71
CA LYS A 68 -19.14 1.66 7.91
C LYS A 68 -19.76 0.26 7.82
N SER A 69 -19.39 -0.61 8.75
CA SER A 69 -19.83 -2.01 8.75
C SER A 69 -19.86 -2.53 10.18
N ALA A 70 -20.86 -3.37 10.47
CA ALA A 70 -20.92 -4.18 11.68
C ALA A 70 -20.06 -5.47 11.54
N GLN A 71 -19.55 -5.75 10.35
CA GLN A 71 -18.60 -6.84 10.13
C GLN A 71 -17.17 -6.36 10.39
N LYS A 72 -16.32 -7.29 10.82
CA LYS A 72 -14.88 -7.07 10.99
C LYS A 72 -14.28 -6.40 9.76
N LYS A 73 -13.52 -5.33 9.98
CA LYS A 73 -12.85 -4.57 8.93
C LYS A 73 -11.56 -5.30 8.56
N GLN A 74 -11.41 -5.68 7.29
CA GLN A 74 -10.26 -6.44 6.81
C GLN A 74 -9.87 -6.03 5.39
N VAL A 75 -8.56 -5.98 5.16
CA VAL A 75 -7.99 -5.83 3.82
C VAL A 75 -6.81 -6.75 3.60
N HIS A 76 -6.76 -7.32 2.42
CA HIS A 76 -5.59 -7.99 1.87
C HIS A 76 -4.89 -7.03 0.90
N LEU A 77 -3.63 -6.71 1.18
CA LEU A 77 -2.79 -5.85 0.36
C LEU A 77 -1.75 -6.72 -0.35
N SER A 78 -1.69 -6.61 -1.68
CA SER A 78 -0.66 -7.24 -2.52
C SER A 78 -0.02 -6.20 -3.42
N TYR A 79 1.30 -6.17 -3.51
CA TYR A 79 2.03 -5.28 -4.42
C TYR A 79 3.40 -5.85 -4.81
N GLU A 80 3.95 -5.37 -5.92
CA GLU A 80 5.30 -5.65 -6.36
C GLU A 80 6.22 -4.47 -6.04
N ILE A 81 7.41 -4.73 -5.50
CA ILE A 81 8.45 -3.71 -5.33
C ILE A 81 9.60 -3.91 -6.31
N ALA A 82 10.12 -2.81 -6.86
CA ALA A 82 11.40 -2.79 -7.57
C ALA A 82 12.53 -2.31 -6.65
N SER A 83 13.77 -2.71 -6.92
CA SER A 83 14.94 -2.39 -6.09
C SER A 83 15.38 -0.92 -6.08
N TYR A 84 14.62 -0.01 -6.68
CA TYR A 84 14.97 1.42 -6.77
C TYR A 84 14.29 2.21 -5.66
N GLN A 85 15.08 3.01 -4.94
CA GLN A 85 14.58 3.88 -3.87
C GLN A 85 13.74 5.03 -4.42
N LEU A 86 12.67 5.37 -3.70
CA LEU A 86 11.80 6.50 -4.02
C LEU A 86 12.36 7.80 -3.45
N ASN A 87 12.31 8.85 -4.27
CA ASN A 87 12.44 10.24 -3.83
C ASN A 87 11.06 10.96 -3.79
N GLU A 88 9.98 10.26 -4.17
CA GLU A 88 8.62 10.79 -4.36
C GLU A 88 7.56 9.83 -3.75
N ARG A 89 6.26 10.12 -3.98
CA ARG A 89 5.15 9.25 -3.53
C ARG A 89 5.24 7.86 -4.16
N LEU A 90 4.72 6.85 -3.45
CA LEU A 90 4.74 5.45 -3.92
C LEU A 90 4.05 5.24 -5.29
N PHE A 91 3.01 6.03 -5.56
CA PHE A 91 2.19 6.02 -6.78
C PHE A 91 1.39 7.34 -6.85
N GLU A 92 0.96 7.73 -8.05
CA GLU A 92 0.16 8.93 -8.33
C GLU A 92 -1.26 8.86 -7.74
#